data_AF-A0A820ZP23-F1
#
_entry.id   AF-A0A820ZP23-F1
#
_cell.length_a   1.000
_cell.length_b   1.000
_cell.length_c   1.000
_cell.angle_alpha   90.00
_cell.angle_beta   90.00
_cell.angle_gamma   90.00
#
_symmetry.space_group_name_H-M   'P 1'
#
loop_
_entity.id
_entity.type
_entity.pdbx_description
1 polymer ?
#
loop_
_entity_poly.entity_id
_entity_poly.type
_entity_poly.pdbx_seq_one_letter_code
_entity_poly.pdbx_strand_id
1 'polypeptide(L)'
;MLPVDCDGTNKLSFVFDADKINELLFVFDVDKANELLFAFDVDKASELLVAFDVDKVNELLFTFDVDKANELLVAFDVDKASELSFVFDIDKSESFEDAGLIMIID
;
A
#
# COMPACT_ATOMS: atom_id res chain seq x y z
N MET A 1 -11.60 -7.15 0.60
CA MET A 1 -11.52 -6.98 2.07
C MET A 1 -12.35 -5.75 2.45
N LEU A 2 -12.81 -5.57 3.70
CA LEU A 2 -13.37 -4.26 4.12
C LEU A 2 -12.20 -3.28 4.32
N PRO A 3 -12.38 -1.97 4.05
CA PRO A 3 -11.33 -0.99 4.31
C PRO A 3 -10.95 -0.99 5.78
N VAL A 4 -9.65 -0.88 6.05
CA VAL A 4 -9.16 -0.67 7.41
C VAL A 4 -9.09 0.83 7.63
N ASP A 5 -9.93 1.30 8.55
CA ASP A 5 -10.02 2.68 9.01
C ASP A 5 -9.38 2.76 10.40
N CYS A 6 -8.42 3.66 10.58
CA CYS A 6 -7.82 3.91 11.87
C CYS A 6 -7.73 5.41 12.22
N ASP A 7 -8.60 5.82 13.15
CA ASP A 7 -8.59 7.15 13.76
C ASP A 7 -7.64 7.18 14.98
N GLY A 8 -6.40 7.60 14.74
CA GLY A 8 -5.41 7.85 15.80
C GLY A 8 -4.78 6.59 16.39
N THR A 9 -3.68 6.13 15.79
CA THR A 9 -2.90 4.98 16.27
C THR A 9 -1.44 5.37 16.52
N ASN A 10 -0.82 4.85 17.58
CA ASN A 10 0.62 5.10 17.79
C ASN A 10 1.45 4.37 16.72
N LYS A 11 1.17 3.07 16.51
CA LYS A 11 1.84 2.25 15.51
C LYS A 11 0.88 1.25 14.91
N LEU A 12 0.85 1.16 13.58
CA LEU A 12 0.13 0.11 12.85
C LEU A 12 1.12 -0.66 11.97
N SER A 13 1.00 -1.97 11.98
CA SER A 13 1.78 -2.85 11.13
C SER A 13 0.88 -3.87 10.47
N PHE A 14 1.00 -4.01 9.16
CA PHE A 14 0.24 -4.97 8.38
C PHE A 14 1.17 -5.74 7.45
N VAL A 15 0.96 -7.06 7.40
CA VAL A 15 1.71 -7.98 6.55
C VAL A 15 0.72 -8.86 5.82
N PHE A 16 0.86 -8.94 4.50
CA PHE A 16 0.10 -9.82 3.65
C PHE A 16 1.03 -10.60 2.75
N ASP A 17 0.80 -11.91 2.70
CA ASP A 17 1.58 -12.88 1.95
C ASP A 17 0.58 -13.85 1.29
N ALA A 18 0.67 -14.02 -0.02
CA ALA A 18 -0.19 -14.93 -0.77
C ALA A 18 0.50 -15.57 -1.97
N ASP A 19 0.51 -16.91 -2.01
CA ASP A 19 0.99 -17.69 -3.16
C ASP A 19 0.20 -17.44 -4.46
N LYS A 20 -1.14 -17.47 -4.35
CA LYS A 20 -2.04 -17.39 -5.51
C LYS A 20 -3.36 -16.76 -5.12
N ILE A 21 -3.71 -15.71 -5.83
CA ILE A 21 -4.99 -15.02 -5.71
C ILE A 21 -5.58 -14.78 -7.10
N ASN A 22 -6.90 -14.87 -7.21
CA ASN A 22 -7.58 -14.45 -8.43
C ASN A 22 -7.69 -12.92 -8.44
N GLU A 23 -8.26 -12.36 -7.38
CA GLU A 23 -8.52 -10.94 -7.23
C GLU A 23 -8.23 -10.55 -5.78
N LEU A 24 -7.58 -9.42 -5.58
CA LEU A 24 -7.42 -8.80 -4.27
C LEU A 24 -7.69 -7.29 -4.38
N LEU A 25 -8.59 -6.82 -3.52
CA LEU A 25 -8.80 -5.40 -3.25
C LEU A 25 -8.40 -5.11 -1.80
N PHE A 26 -7.44 -4.19 -1.68
CA PHE A 26 -6.94 -3.69 -0.42
C PHE A 26 -7.05 -2.16 -0.38
N VAL A 27 -7.77 -1.66 0.63
CA VAL A 27 -7.99 -0.23 0.84
C VAL A 27 -7.69 0.09 2.29
N PHE A 28 -6.82 1.06 2.52
CA PHE A 28 -6.42 1.53 3.84
C PHE A 28 -6.60 3.04 3.95
N ASP A 29 -7.22 3.46 5.03
CA ASP A 29 -7.51 4.86 5.35
C ASP A 29 -7.00 5.14 6.77
N VAL A 30 -6.12 6.13 6.88
CA VAL A 30 -5.46 6.49 8.14
C VAL A 30 -5.53 7.98 8.38
N ASP A 31 -6.34 8.37 9.35
CA ASP A 31 -6.50 9.77 9.74
C ASP A 31 -5.22 10.30 10.41
N LYS A 32 -4.68 9.55 11.39
CA LYS A 32 -3.44 9.91 12.13
C LYS A 32 -2.69 8.69 12.64
N ALA A 33 -1.38 8.65 12.39
CA ALA A 33 -0.47 7.70 13.02
C ALA A 33 0.90 8.30 13.38
N ASN A 34 1.65 7.68 14.31
CA ASN A 34 3.09 8.00 14.41
C ASN A 34 3.89 7.14 13.44
N GLU A 35 3.65 5.82 13.42
CA GLU A 35 4.39 4.88 12.58
C GLU A 35 3.44 3.94 11.84
N LEU A 36 3.62 3.80 10.53
CA LEU A 36 2.89 2.89 9.65
C LEU A 36 3.87 1.97 8.93
N LEU A 37 3.66 0.67 9.04
CA LEU A 37 4.46 -0.37 8.41
C LEU A 37 3.57 -1.29 7.59
N PHE A 38 3.84 -1.38 6.30
CA PHE A 38 3.10 -2.25 5.39
C PHE A 38 4.08 -3.12 4.60
N ALA A 39 3.82 -4.42 4.59
CA ALA A 39 4.53 -5.38 3.75
C ALA A 39 3.51 -6.23 2.99
N PHE A 40 3.67 -6.27 1.69
CA PHE A 40 2.85 -7.03 0.76
C PHE A 40 3.76 -7.90 -0.10
N ASP A 41 3.44 -9.19 -0.16
CA ASP A 41 4.14 -10.18 -0.97
C ASP A 41 3.11 -11.05 -1.69
N VAL A 42 3.18 -11.09 -3.02
CA VAL A 42 2.27 -11.88 -3.86
C VAL A 42 3.03 -12.59 -4.98
N ASP A 43 3.05 -13.91 -4.92
CA ASP A 43 3.62 -14.77 -5.97
C ASP A 43 2.86 -14.65 -7.30
N LYS A 44 1.52 -14.76 -7.26
CA LYS A 44 0.66 -14.71 -8.46
C LYS A 44 -0.72 -14.12 -8.19
N ALA A 45 -1.10 -13.14 -9.01
CA ALA A 45 -2.45 -12.58 -9.07
C ALA A 45 -3.00 -12.54 -10.50
N SER A 46 -4.33 -12.60 -10.67
CA SER A 46 -4.94 -12.11 -11.91
C SER A 46 -5.17 -10.61 -11.83
N GLU A 47 -5.75 -10.14 -10.72
CA GLU A 47 -6.01 -8.72 -10.47
C GLU A 47 -5.60 -8.32 -9.04
N LEU A 48 -4.85 -7.23 -8.93
CA LEU A 48 -4.42 -6.62 -7.67
C LEU A 48 -4.75 -5.13 -7.67
N LEU A 49 -5.56 -4.71 -6.71
CA LEU A 49 -5.93 -3.32 -6.46
C LEU A 49 -5.54 -2.95 -5.04
N VAL A 50 -4.64 -1.98 -4.91
CA VAL A 50 -4.11 -1.53 -3.62
C VAL A 50 -4.20 -0.01 -3.56
N ALA A 51 -4.93 0.48 -2.56
CA ALA A 51 -5.11 1.90 -2.32
C ALA A 51 -4.81 2.25 -0.85
N PHE A 52 -4.03 3.31 -0.66
CA PHE A 52 -3.71 3.86 0.64
C PHE A 52 -4.00 5.35 0.66
N ASP A 53 -4.71 5.77 1.69
CA ASP A 53 -5.01 7.16 2.02
C ASP A 53 -4.52 7.44 3.45
N VAL A 54 -3.65 8.42 3.61
CA VAL A 54 -3.03 8.76 4.90
C VAL A 54 -2.98 10.28 5.08
N ASP A 55 -3.85 10.79 5.95
CA ASP A 55 -3.94 12.20 6.31
C ASP A 55 -2.67 12.71 7.01
N LYS A 56 -2.20 11.95 8.02
CA LYS A 56 -1.01 12.33 8.79
C LYS A 56 -0.27 11.14 9.37
N VAL A 57 1.02 11.07 9.09
CA VAL A 57 1.94 10.11 9.69
C VAL A 57 3.26 10.78 10.09
N ASN A 58 4.00 10.26 11.07
CA ASN A 58 5.40 10.71 11.23
C ASN A 58 6.30 9.87 10.33
N GLU A 59 6.22 8.54 10.41
CA GLU A 59 7.00 7.59 9.62
C GLU A 59 6.08 6.60 8.91
N LEU A 60 6.17 6.51 7.58
CA LEU A 60 5.54 5.45 6.79
C LEU A 60 6.58 4.69 5.99
N LEU A 61 6.56 3.37 6.19
CA LEU A 61 7.32 2.41 5.40
C LEU A 61 6.35 1.43 4.74
N PHE A 62 6.44 1.38 3.42
CA PHE A 62 5.63 0.52 2.58
C PHE A 62 6.52 -0.32 1.66
N THR A 63 6.37 -1.65 1.72
CA THR A 63 7.04 -2.60 0.85
C THR A 63 5.99 -3.43 0.11
N PHE A 64 6.14 -3.56 -1.20
CA PHE A 64 5.23 -4.29 -2.06
C PHE A 64 5.98 -5.08 -3.11
N ASP A 65 5.86 -6.39 -3.03
CA ASP A 65 6.50 -7.37 -3.90
C ASP A 65 5.43 -8.18 -4.64
N VAL A 66 5.56 -8.25 -5.96
CA VAL A 66 4.68 -9.03 -6.83
C VAL A 66 5.47 -9.73 -7.93
N ASP A 67 5.55 -11.06 -7.85
CA ASP A 67 6.23 -11.93 -8.82
C ASP A 67 5.47 -11.99 -10.17
N LYS A 68 4.13 -12.03 -10.11
CA LYS A 68 3.30 -12.02 -11.32
C LYS A 68 1.90 -11.47 -11.07
N ALA A 69 1.49 -10.48 -11.85
CA ALA A 69 0.10 -10.06 -11.99
C ALA A 69 -0.33 -9.97 -13.46
N ASN A 70 -1.61 -10.16 -13.78
CA ASN A 70 -2.11 -9.73 -15.10
C ASN A 70 -2.47 -8.24 -15.04
N GLU A 71 -3.25 -7.85 -14.03
CA GLU A 71 -3.62 -6.46 -13.77
C GLU A 71 -3.16 -6.04 -12.37
N LEU A 72 -2.43 -4.94 -12.30
CA LEU A 72 -1.96 -4.35 -11.05
C LEU A 72 -2.21 -2.84 -11.06
N LEU A 73 -3.00 -2.36 -10.09
CA LEU A 73 -3.21 -0.95 -9.83
C LEU A 73 -2.83 -0.65 -8.40
N VAL A 74 -1.97 0.36 -8.26
CA VAL A 74 -1.47 0.81 -6.97
C VAL A 74 -1.65 2.32 -6.85
N ALA A 75 -2.28 2.77 -5.77
CA ALA A 75 -2.52 4.17 -5.49
C ALA A 75 -2.10 4.52 -4.05
N PHE A 76 -1.37 5.61 -3.91
CA PHE A 76 -0.95 6.18 -2.65
C PHE A 76 -1.28 7.66 -2.62
N ASP A 77 -2.04 8.05 -1.60
CA ASP A 77 -2.24 9.42 -1.19
C ASP A 77 -1.73 9.58 0.25
N VAL A 78 -0.80 10.52 0.43
CA VAL A 78 -0.26 10.85 1.75
C VAL A 78 -0.16 12.36 1.85
N ASP A 79 -0.99 12.93 2.72
CA ASP A 79 -1.14 14.37 2.92
C ASP A 79 0.04 14.96 3.69
N LYS A 80 0.47 14.30 4.77
CA LYS A 80 1.55 14.76 5.65
C LYS A 80 2.37 13.61 6.23
N ALA A 81 3.68 13.69 6.02
CA ALA A 81 4.65 12.76 6.58
C ALA A 81 5.95 13.45 6.97
N SER A 82 6.61 12.99 8.04
CA SER A 82 7.99 13.42 8.34
C SER A 82 9.00 12.57 7.58
N GLU A 83 8.74 11.26 7.48
CA GLU A 83 9.56 10.29 6.76
C GLU A 83 8.66 9.37 5.94
N LEU A 84 9.02 9.19 4.66
CA LEU A 84 8.35 8.31 3.72
C LEU A 84 9.37 7.40 3.05
N SER A 85 9.09 6.10 3.06
CA SER A 85 9.85 5.10 2.32
C SER A 85 8.91 4.13 1.63
N PHE A 86 9.06 4.03 0.31
CA PHE A 86 8.32 3.10 -0.52
C PHE A 86 9.29 2.20 -1.28
N VAL A 87 9.05 0.89 -1.24
CA VAL A 87 9.78 -0.10 -2.01
C VAL A 87 8.77 -0.91 -2.80
N PHE A 88 8.93 -0.89 -4.12
CA PHE A 88 8.12 -1.69 -5.04
C PHE A 88 9.06 -2.61 -5.82
N ASP A 89 8.78 -3.90 -5.75
CA ASP A 89 9.35 -4.90 -6.64
C ASP A 89 8.21 -5.58 -7.39
N ILE A 90 8.22 -5.46 -8.72
CA ILE A 90 7.17 -6.03 -9.57
C ILE A 90 7.89 -6.72 -10.72
N ASP A 91 7.93 -8.04 -10.63
CA ASP A 91 8.75 -8.87 -11.48
C ASP A 91 8.12 -9.01 -12.88
N LYS A 92 6.79 -9.24 -12.94
CA LYS A 92 6.01 -9.30 -14.18
C LYS A 92 4.58 -8.80 -13.99
N SER A 93 4.19 -7.82 -14.79
CA SER A 93 2.79 -7.42 -14.99
C SER A 93 2.43 -7.33 -16.47
N GLU A 94 1.20 -7.71 -16.84
CA GLU A 94 0.69 -7.46 -18.20
C GLU A 94 0.19 -6.02 -18.34
N SER A 95 -0.43 -5.50 -17.27
CA SER A 95 -0.81 -4.10 -17.09
C SER A 95 -0.41 -3.63 -15.70
N PHE A 96 0.30 -2.50 -15.63
CA PHE A 96 0.63 -1.82 -14.38
C PHE A 96 0.29 -0.33 -14.48
N GLU A 97 -0.57 0.12 -13.58
CA GLU A 97 -0.91 1.54 -13.41
C GLU A 97 -0.51 1.99 -12.00
N ASP A 98 0.46 2.90 -11.97
CA ASP A 98 0.84 3.65 -10.77
C ASP A 98 0.12 5.00 -10.78
N ALA A 99 -0.80 5.17 -9.83
CA ALA A 99 -1.51 6.40 -9.58
C ALA A 99 -1.04 7.02 -8.24
N GLY A 100 0.27 7.14 -8.03
CA GLY A 100 0.82 7.83 -6.86
C GLY A 100 0.74 9.36 -6.97
N LEU A 101 0.05 10.01 -6.04
CA LEU A 101 0.19 11.44 -5.76
C LEU A 101 0.78 11.59 -4.36
N ILE A 102 2.09 11.82 -4.25
CA ILE A 102 2.73 12.08 -2.96
C ILE A 102 2.83 13.59 -2.78
N MET A 103 1.96 14.19 -1.96
CA MET A 103 2.02 15.61 -1.64
C MET A 103 2.75 15.82 -0.30
N ILE A 104 4.09 15.88 -0.34
CA ILE A 104 4.87 16.27 0.85
C ILE A 104 4.78 17.79 1.00
N ILE A 105 4.04 18.29 1.98
CA ILE A 105 4.10 19.69 2.40
C ILE A 105 4.77 19.77 3.77
N ASP A 106 5.99 20.33 3.79
CA ASP A 106 6.74 20.75 5.00
C ASP A 106 5.93 21.67 5.93
#